data_AF-A0A4P9XC56-F1
#
_entry.id   AF-A0A4P9XC56-F1
#
_cell.length_a   1.000
_cell.length_b   1.000
_cell.length_c   1.000
_cell.angle_alpha   90.00
_cell.angle_beta   90.00
_cell.angle_gamma   90.00
#
_symmetry.space_group_name_H-M   'P 1'
#
loop_
_entity.id
_entity.type
_entity.pdbx_description
1 polymer ?
#
loop_
_entity_poly.entity_id
_entity_poly.type
_entity_poly.pdbx_seq_one_letter_code
_entity_poly.pdbx_strand_id
1 'polypeptide(L)'
;MYLPDAGFEVERTDRYNTGKEEAKIVATRTFGQHEEIRACQAMLASLTKEEEARLERDFSVIFLPKWKCYCLLAGPARFVNHDCNANAEFTRFTNGIFLTAQRDIALGEEITVFYGSNYFGVNNAECMCQSCETNKRGHFAPADGIPP
;
A
#
# COMPACT_ATOMS: atom_id res chain seq x y z
N MET A 1 8.88 12.12 8.34
CA MET A 1 8.96 12.38 6.89
C MET A 1 10.18 13.23 6.56
N TYR A 2 10.34 14.44 7.12
CA TYR A 2 11.52 15.29 6.85
C TYR A 2 12.72 15.09 7.80
N LEU A 3 12.76 13.97 8.52
CA LEU A 3 13.95 13.65 9.33
C LEU A 3 14.96 12.95 8.40
N PRO A 4 16.25 13.34 8.44
CA PRO A 4 17.29 12.73 7.58
C PRO A 4 17.40 11.20 7.73
N ASP A 5 16.95 10.67 8.87
CA ASP A 5 17.00 9.25 9.24
C ASP A 5 15.68 8.50 8.99
N ALA A 6 14.65 9.15 8.43
CA ALA A 6 13.36 8.51 8.15
C ALA A 6 13.50 7.32 7.19
N GLY A 7 14.50 7.36 6.30
CA GLY A 7 14.83 6.30 5.35
C GLY A 7 13.86 6.15 4.18
N PHE A 8 12.88 7.04 4.04
CA PHE A 8 11.97 7.07 2.91
C PHE A 8 11.58 8.51 2.55
N GLU A 9 11.06 8.70 1.34
CA GLU A 9 10.43 9.92 0.87
C GLU A 9 9.09 9.65 0.17
N VAL A 10 8.29 10.70 0.00
CA VAL A 10 7.03 10.66 -0.75
C VAL A 10 7.30 11.23 -2.14
N GLU A 11 7.06 10.44 -3.17
CA GLU A 11 7.20 10.85 -4.56
C GLU A 11 5.85 10.80 -5.27
N ARG A 12 5.70 11.55 -6.36
CA ARG A 12 4.57 11.43 -7.27
C ARG A 12 4.65 10.11 -8.05
N THR A 13 3.50 9.51 -8.35
CA THR A 13 3.38 8.39 -9.29
C THR A 13 2.23 8.64 -10.26
N ASP A 14 2.38 8.22 -11.51
CA ASP A 14 1.30 8.29 -12.52
C ASP A 14 0.77 6.88 -12.86
N ARG A 15 1.17 5.85 -12.08
CA ARG A 15 0.90 4.43 -12.38
C ARG A 15 -0.59 4.08 -12.42
N TYR A 16 -1.41 4.64 -11.52
CA TYR A 16 -2.76 4.14 -11.27
C TYR A 16 -3.85 4.82 -12.11
N ASN A 17 -3.50 5.73 -13.03
CA ASN A 17 -4.41 6.41 -13.97
C ASN A 17 -5.77 6.83 -13.38
N THR A 18 -5.77 7.33 -12.15
CA THR A 18 -6.99 7.67 -11.39
C THR A 18 -7.60 9.01 -11.80
N GLY A 19 -6.91 9.78 -12.65
CA GLY A 19 -7.26 11.16 -12.97
C GLY A 19 -6.94 12.16 -11.86
N LYS A 20 -6.29 11.71 -10.76
CA LYS A 20 -5.83 12.54 -9.64
C LYS A 20 -4.31 12.47 -9.51
N GLU A 21 -3.71 13.38 -8.74
CA GLU A 21 -2.31 13.27 -8.37
C GLU A 21 -2.13 12.15 -7.33
N GLU A 22 -1.38 11.11 -7.72
CA GLU A 22 -1.08 9.98 -6.85
C GLU A 22 0.35 10.07 -6.30
N ALA A 23 0.57 9.42 -5.16
CA ALA A 23 1.88 9.38 -4.52
C ALA A 23 2.33 7.94 -4.21
N LYS A 24 3.62 7.77 -3.96
CA LYS A 24 4.25 6.53 -3.53
C LYS A 24 5.29 6.80 -2.45
N ILE A 25 5.61 5.78 -1.67
CA ILE A 25 6.73 5.80 -0.73
C ILE A 25 7.95 5.15 -1.38
N VAL A 26 9.08 5.86 -1.41
CA VAL A 26 10.34 5.35 -1.97
C VAL A 26 11.41 5.32 -0.89
N ALA A 27 12.18 4.24 -0.84
CA ALA A 27 13.27 4.07 0.10
C ALA A 27 14.46 4.99 -0.24
N THR A 28 14.92 5.79 0.72
CA THR A 28 16.11 6.67 0.55
C THR A 28 17.39 6.03 1.10
N ARG A 29 17.30 4.79 1.57
CA ARG A 29 18.41 3.91 1.95
C ARG A 29 17.97 2.45 1.81
N THR A 30 18.92 1.53 1.90
CA THR A 30 18.59 0.11 2.00
C THR A 30 17.95 -0.19 3.36
N PHE A 31 16.93 -1.05 3.36
CA PHE A 31 16.38 -1.69 4.55
C PHE A 31 16.64 -3.20 4.49
N GLY A 32 17.05 -3.79 5.61
CA GLY A 32 17.19 -5.23 5.72
C GLY A 32 15.85 -5.93 5.90
N GLN A 33 15.80 -7.22 5.55
CA GLN A 33 14.68 -8.07 5.90
C GLN A 33 14.36 -7.99 7.40
N HIS A 34 13.06 -7.86 7.73
CA HIS A 34 12.52 -7.69 9.08
C HIS A 34 12.86 -6.38 9.78
N GLU A 35 13.51 -5.44 9.09
CA GLU A 35 13.75 -4.09 9.62
C GLU A 35 12.44 -3.30 9.73
N GLU A 36 12.26 -2.60 10.84
CA GLU A 36 11.09 -1.76 11.10
C GLU A 36 11.31 -0.33 10.60
N ILE A 37 10.41 0.14 9.75
CA ILE A 37 10.41 1.51 9.20
C ILE A 37 9.45 2.37 10.02
N ARG A 38 9.75 2.54 11.32
CA ARG A 38 8.85 3.20 12.30
C ARG A 38 8.50 4.64 11.95
N ALA A 39 9.38 5.33 11.22
CA ALA A 39 9.11 6.69 10.74
C ALA A 39 7.95 6.75 9.72
N CYS A 40 7.68 5.66 9.01
CA CYS A 40 6.56 5.53 8.08
C CYS A 40 5.36 4.91 8.80
N GLN A 41 4.75 5.69 9.70
CA GLN A 41 3.58 5.27 10.46
C GLN A 41 2.30 6.01 10.06
N ALA A 42 1.14 5.45 10.39
CA ALA A 42 -0.14 6.13 10.35
C ALA A 42 -0.96 5.78 11.58
N MET A 43 -1.67 6.78 12.11
CA MET A 43 -2.68 6.58 13.13
C MET A 43 -3.94 5.98 12.49
N LEU A 44 -4.58 5.06 13.20
CA LEU A 44 -5.81 4.43 12.77
C LEU A 44 -7.01 5.11 13.42
N ALA A 45 -7.92 5.65 12.61
CA ALA A 45 -9.26 6.00 13.06
C ALA A 45 -10.25 4.97 12.53
N SER A 46 -10.87 4.20 13.44
CA SER A 46 -11.94 3.25 13.08
C SER A 46 -13.16 4.01 12.61
N LEU A 47 -13.77 3.56 11.52
CA LEU A 47 -14.97 4.16 10.95
C LEU A 47 -16.22 3.38 11.38
N THR A 48 -17.33 4.08 11.60
CA THR A 48 -18.66 3.44 11.71
C THR A 48 -19.23 3.16 10.31
N LYS A 49 -20.27 2.33 10.22
CA LYS A 49 -20.94 2.04 8.94
C LYS A 49 -21.54 3.30 8.28
N GLU A 50 -22.03 4.24 9.08
CA GLU A 50 -22.55 5.52 8.57
C GLU A 50 -21.43 6.41 8.02
N GLU A 51 -20.25 6.39 8.64
CA GLU A 51 -19.07 7.11 8.16
C GLU A 51 -18.49 6.47 6.89
N GLU A 52 -18.43 5.14 6.84
CA GLU A 52 -18.07 4.37 5.65
C GLU A 52 -18.97 4.71 4.45
N ALA A 53 -20.28 4.86 4.68
CA ALA A 53 -21.23 5.19 3.61
C ALA A 53 -21.13 6.65 3.12
N ARG A 54 -20.57 7.55 3.93
CA ARG A 54 -20.40 8.98 3.61
C ARG A 54 -19.03 9.31 3.02
N LEU A 55 -18.03 8.50 3.31
CA LEU A 55 -16.70 8.65 2.74
C LEU A 55 -16.70 8.07 1.33
N GLU A 56 -16.62 8.94 0.33
CA GLU A 56 -16.16 8.52 -0.99
C GLU A 56 -14.80 7.82 -0.82
N ARG A 57 -14.53 6.76 -1.59
CA ARG A 57 -13.33 5.90 -1.46
C ARG A 57 -12.05 6.64 -1.89
N ASP A 58 -11.73 7.74 -1.24
CA ASP A 58 -10.49 8.48 -1.42
C ASP A 58 -9.41 7.83 -0.55
N PHE A 59 -8.62 6.97 -1.20
CA PHE A 59 -7.23 6.48 -1.00
C PHE A 59 -6.66 6.21 0.41
N SER A 60 -7.35 6.53 1.50
CA SER A 60 -6.85 6.41 2.87
C SER A 60 -7.76 5.57 3.75
N VAL A 61 -8.74 4.90 3.15
CA VAL A 61 -9.57 3.89 3.79
C VAL A 61 -8.98 2.53 3.44
N ILE A 62 -8.43 1.85 4.46
CA ILE A 62 -7.94 0.48 4.33
C ILE A 62 -8.88 -0.45 5.09
N PHE A 63 -9.26 -1.56 4.44
CA PHE A 63 -9.85 -2.68 5.15
C PHE A 63 -8.73 -3.48 5.78
N LEU A 64 -8.77 -3.67 7.10
CA LEU A 64 -7.79 -4.48 7.80
C LEU A 64 -8.43 -5.84 8.13
N PRO A 65 -8.15 -6.92 7.36
CA PRO A 65 -8.90 -8.18 7.45
C PRO A 65 -8.86 -8.82 8.83
N LYS A 66 -7.75 -8.67 9.54
CA LYS A 66 -7.53 -9.19 10.89
C LYS A 66 -8.52 -8.62 11.92
N TRP A 67 -9.03 -7.40 11.69
CA TRP A 67 -9.93 -6.69 12.63
C TRP A 67 -11.33 -6.47 12.07
N LYS A 68 -11.58 -6.86 10.82
CA LYS A 68 -12.87 -6.73 10.13
C LYS A 68 -13.44 -5.31 10.19
N CYS A 69 -12.58 -4.30 10.13
CA CYS A 69 -12.98 -2.90 10.15
C CYS A 69 -12.29 -2.11 9.04
N TYR A 70 -12.98 -1.09 8.54
CA TYR A 70 -12.37 -0.05 7.75
C TYR A 70 -11.77 1.00 8.67
N CYS A 71 -10.54 1.40 8.35
CA CYS A 71 -9.84 2.44 9.09
C CYS A 71 -9.36 3.53 8.15
N LEU A 72 -9.48 4.77 8.61
CA LEU A 72 -8.81 5.90 7.99
C LEU A 72 -7.35 5.95 8.47
N LEU A 73 -6.42 6.08 7.53
CA LEU A 73 -4.99 6.25 7.78
C LEU A 73 -4.60 7.73 7.83
N ALA A 74 -4.10 8.18 8.98
CA ALA A 74 -3.54 9.52 9.15
C ALA A 74 -2.02 9.43 9.41
N GLY A 75 -1.22 9.72 8.39
CA GLY A 75 0.25 9.72 8.46
C GLY A 75 0.91 9.27 7.15
N PRO A 76 2.25 9.28 7.06
CA PRO A 76 2.99 8.89 5.86
C PRO A 76 2.60 7.52 5.29
N ALA A 77 2.26 6.54 6.14
CA ALA A 77 1.90 5.21 5.66
C ALA A 77 0.64 5.17 4.78
N ARG A 78 -0.14 6.26 4.71
CA ARG A 78 -1.29 6.39 3.79
C ARG A 78 -0.91 6.40 2.31
N PHE A 79 0.35 6.72 1.99
CA PHE A 79 0.86 6.79 0.60
C PHE A 79 1.56 5.50 0.17
N VAL A 80 1.56 4.46 1.03
CA VAL A 80 2.18 3.17 0.73
C VAL A 80 1.25 2.40 -0.18
N ASN A 81 1.68 2.16 -1.41
CA ASN A 81 0.84 1.52 -2.41
C ASN A 81 0.75 0.01 -2.25
N HIS A 82 -0.22 -0.58 -2.97
CA HIS A 82 -0.37 -2.01 -3.06
C HIS A 82 0.59 -2.65 -4.08
N ASP A 83 1.21 -3.76 -3.70
CA ASP A 83 1.72 -4.73 -4.67
C ASP A 83 1.34 -6.16 -4.27
N CYS A 84 1.01 -7.00 -5.25
CA CYS A 84 0.66 -8.42 -5.02
C CYS A 84 1.85 -9.27 -4.55
N ASN A 85 3.08 -8.79 -4.76
CA ASN A 85 4.34 -9.31 -4.22
C ASN A 85 5.07 -8.22 -3.44
N ALA A 86 4.36 -7.66 -2.46
CA ALA A 86 4.83 -6.58 -1.61
C ALA A 86 6.15 -6.88 -0.89
N ASN A 87 6.95 -5.83 -0.67
CA ASN A 87 8.23 -5.92 0.03
C ASN A 87 8.16 -5.53 1.51
N ALA A 88 7.02 -5.01 1.98
CA ALA A 88 6.76 -4.69 3.36
C ALA A 88 5.36 -5.17 3.79
N GLU A 89 5.11 -5.17 5.10
CA GLU A 89 3.79 -5.39 5.68
C GLU A 89 3.44 -4.33 6.72
N PHE A 90 2.15 -4.19 7.03
CA PHE A 90 1.70 -3.34 8.13
C PHE A 90 1.89 -4.04 9.48
N THR A 91 2.68 -3.44 10.35
CA THR A 91 2.83 -3.83 11.75
C THR A 91 2.08 -2.86 12.65
N ARG A 92 1.23 -3.39 13.53
CA ARG A 92 0.37 -2.59 14.42
C ARG A 92 1.07 -2.24 15.72
N PHE A 93 0.81 -1.05 16.22
CA PHE A 93 1.03 -0.63 17.60
C PHE A 93 -0.28 -0.10 18.20
N THR A 94 -0.24 0.41 19.43
CA THR A 94 -1.44 0.77 20.23
C THR A 94 -2.52 1.51 19.42
N ASN A 95 -2.14 2.57 18.71
CA ASN A 95 -3.09 3.47 18.05
C ASN A 95 -2.84 3.64 16.53
N GLY A 96 -2.03 2.76 15.93
CA GLY A 96 -1.62 2.95 14.55
C GLY A 96 -0.90 1.76 13.95
N ILE A 97 -0.33 1.99 12.76
CA ILE A 97 0.49 1.04 12.01
C ILE A 97 1.80 1.69 11.60
N PHE A 98 2.83 0.88 11.41
CA PHE A 98 4.08 1.22 10.71
C PHE A 98 4.42 0.08 9.73
N LEU A 99 5.52 0.20 9.00
CA LEU A 99 5.94 -0.81 8.02
C LEU A 99 7.08 -1.67 8.56
N THR A 100 7.03 -2.97 8.26
CA THR A 100 8.16 -3.89 8.48
C THR A 100 8.53 -4.55 7.17
N ALA A 101 9.82 -4.50 6.81
CA ALA A 101 10.32 -5.10 5.57
C ALA A 101 10.20 -6.63 5.62
N GLN A 102 9.67 -7.24 4.55
CA GLN A 102 9.53 -8.70 4.40
C GLN A 102 10.71 -9.34 3.68
N ARG A 103 11.49 -8.53 2.98
CA ARG A 103 12.75 -8.85 2.31
C ARG A 103 13.61 -7.59 2.31
N ASP A 104 14.85 -7.70 1.84
CA ASP A 104 15.68 -6.53 1.62
C ASP A 104 14.99 -5.57 0.62
N ILE A 105 15.01 -4.28 0.94
CA ILE A 105 14.47 -3.18 0.12
C ILE A 105 15.65 -2.31 -0.27
N ALA A 106 15.89 -2.15 -1.57
CA ALA A 106 17.02 -1.37 -2.07
C ALA A 106 16.76 0.14 -1.99
N LEU A 107 17.84 0.94 -1.98
CA LEU A 107 17.74 2.39 -2.19
C LEU A 107 17.05 2.67 -3.54
N GLY A 108 16.06 3.55 -3.52
CA GLY A 108 15.24 3.92 -4.68
C GLY A 108 14.09 2.95 -4.98
N GLU A 109 13.96 1.85 -4.23
CA GLU A 109 12.84 0.92 -4.39
C GLU A 109 11.55 1.48 -3.77
N GLU A 110 10.42 1.30 -4.46
CA GLU A 110 9.10 1.63 -3.90
C GLU A 110 8.75 0.68 -2.75
N ILE A 111 8.35 1.23 -1.61
CA ILE A 111 7.89 0.44 -0.47
C ILE A 111 6.39 0.16 -0.66
N THR A 112 6.04 -1.12 -0.73
CA THR A 112 4.68 -1.59 -1.05
C THR A 112 4.19 -2.61 -0.04
N VAL A 113 2.88 -2.72 0.12
CA VAL A 113 2.22 -3.66 1.05
C VAL A 113 1.08 -4.41 0.37
N PHE A 114 0.71 -5.56 0.93
CA PHE A 114 -0.44 -6.31 0.45
C PHE A 114 -1.72 -5.84 1.16
N TYR A 115 -2.64 -5.17 0.45
CA TYR A 115 -3.89 -4.69 1.03
C TYR A 115 -4.90 -5.81 1.32
N GLY A 116 -4.84 -6.89 0.55
CA GLY A 116 -5.81 -7.99 0.61
C GLY A 116 -6.01 -8.61 -0.76
N SER A 117 -6.55 -9.83 -0.80
CA SER A 117 -6.76 -10.60 -2.04
C SER A 117 -7.93 -10.13 -2.89
N ASN A 118 -8.80 -9.27 -2.34
CA ASN A 118 -10.01 -8.80 -3.01
C ASN A 118 -10.16 -7.27 -2.91
N TYR A 119 -9.06 -6.55 -2.76
CA TYR A 119 -9.11 -5.08 -2.62
C TYR A 119 -9.48 -4.42 -3.95
N PHE A 120 -8.87 -4.87 -5.04
CA PHE A 120 -9.12 -4.40 -6.41
C PHE A 120 -10.01 -5.39 -7.18
N GLY A 121 -11.24 -5.57 -6.71
CA GLY A 121 -12.17 -6.57 -7.24
C GLY A 121 -11.85 -8.00 -6.78
N VAL A 122 -12.66 -8.97 -7.22
CA VAL A 122 -12.48 -10.39 -6.85
C VAL A 122 -11.12 -10.88 -7.34
N ASN A 123 -10.33 -11.50 -6.45
CA ASN A 123 -8.97 -11.96 -6.72
C ASN A 123 -8.03 -10.87 -7.27
N ASN A 124 -8.26 -9.60 -6.90
CA ASN A 124 -7.51 -8.44 -7.40
C ASN A 124 -7.50 -8.33 -8.94
N ALA A 125 -8.61 -8.70 -9.58
CA ALA A 125 -8.77 -8.67 -11.04
C ALA A 125 -8.58 -7.27 -11.66
N GLU A 126 -8.71 -6.19 -10.88
CA GLU A 126 -8.54 -4.81 -11.34
C GLU A 126 -7.19 -4.22 -10.88
N CYS A 127 -6.31 -5.01 -10.27
CA CYS A 127 -5.06 -4.52 -9.70
C CYS A 127 -4.07 -4.09 -10.78
N MET A 128 -3.51 -2.88 -10.60
CA MET A 128 -2.53 -2.24 -11.49
C MET A 128 -1.10 -2.20 -10.93
N CYS A 129 -0.78 -3.03 -9.93
CA CYS A 129 0.58 -3.09 -9.35
C CYS A 129 1.63 -3.62 -10.35
N GLN A 130 2.91 -3.34 -10.08
CA GLN A 130 4.02 -3.77 -10.94
C GLN A 130 4.11 -5.29 -11.07
N SER A 131 3.82 -6.03 -10.00
CA SER A 131 3.77 -7.49 -10.07
C SER A 131 2.67 -8.02 -10.97
N CYS A 132 1.50 -7.39 -11.00
CA CYS A 132 0.43 -7.77 -11.94
C CYS A 132 0.83 -7.46 -13.38
N GLU A 133 1.46 -6.30 -13.63
CA GLU A 133 1.95 -5.89 -14.95
C GLU A 133 2.98 -6.88 -15.51
N THR A 134 3.94 -7.27 -14.68
CA THR A 134 5.02 -8.21 -15.03
C THR A 134 4.48 -9.61 -15.32
N ASN A 135 3.53 -10.07 -14.50
CA ASN A 135 3.00 -11.44 -14.59
C ASN A 135 1.76 -11.56 -15.49
N LYS A 136 1.31 -10.48 -16.17
CA LYS A 136 0.09 -10.45 -16.98
C LYS A 136 -1.16 -10.92 -16.21
N ARG A 137 -1.33 -10.37 -15.00
CA ARG A 137 -2.48 -10.61 -14.11
C ARG A 137 -3.17 -9.29 -13.76
N GLY A 138 -4.28 -9.37 -13.01
CA GLY A 138 -5.06 -8.21 -12.61
C GLY A 138 -5.54 -7.44 -13.84
N HIS A 139 -5.39 -6.12 -13.82
CA HIS A 139 -5.78 -5.24 -14.94
C HIS A 139 -5.06 -5.60 -16.25
N PHE A 140 -3.88 -6.22 -16.17
CA PHE A 140 -3.06 -6.58 -17.32
C PHE A 140 -3.26 -8.00 -17.82
N ALA A 141 -4.29 -8.70 -17.32
CA ALA A 141 -4.65 -10.02 -17.82
C ALA A 141 -5.09 -9.95 -19.30
N PRO A 142 -4.69 -10.89 -20.15
CA PRO A 142 -5.13 -10.94 -21.54
C PRO A 142 -6.65 -11.16 -21.60
N ALA A 143 -7.31 -10.45 -22.53
CA ALA A 143 -8.77 -10.42 -22.67
C ALA A 143 -9.41 -11.80 -22.89
N ASP A 144 -8.63 -12.79 -23.35
CA ASP A 144 -9.13 -14.11 -23.78
C ASP A 144 -8.66 -15.29 -22.92
N GLY A 145 -8.08 -15.06 -21.74
CA GLY A 145 -7.73 -16.15 -20.81
C GLY A 145 -6.67 -17.13 -21.34
N ILE A 146 -5.92 -16.76 -22.38
CA ILE A 146 -4.79 -17.53 -22.89
C ILE A 146 -3.56 -17.17 -22.04
N PRO A 147 -3.05 -18.07 -21.18
CA PRO A 147 -1.80 -17.82 -20.46
C PRO A 147 -0.62 -17.79 -21.45
N PRO A 148 0.48 -17.10 -21.11
CA PRO A 148 1.73 -17.14 -21.88
C PRO A 148 2.33 -18.55 -21.94
#